data_AF-A0A959AJW6-F1
#
_entry.id   AF-A0A959AJW6-F1
#
_cell.length_a   1.000
_cell.length_b   1.000
_cell.length_c   1.000
_cell.angle_alpha   90.00
_cell.angle_beta   90.00
_cell.angle_gamma   90.00
#
_symmetry.space_group_name_H-M   'P 1'
#
loop_
_entity.id
_entity.type
_entity.pdbx_description
1 polymer ?
#
loop_
_entity_poly.entity_id
_entity_poly.type
_entity_poly.pdbx_seq_one_letter_code
_entity_poly.pdbx_strand_id
1 'polypeptide(L)'
;MKYPAGTVFELDALQGVSGWDPDERVRERLSFSDKRNYNLPDTGRGVPTTLPASATTPCPPEVFQNTDITTGPCRVTAVGAGALLREQDVSLVSQNGRNAQGLQIALPAAAPRPDRYELWDVLRDVRSDAQYITSAQSSLDLDFSALVPGFYRLDVYASKGIEFSIRFIKSFPLLVTISQHGRYTVQTTLY
;
A
#
# COMPACT_ATOMS: atom_id res chain seq x y z
N MET A 1 3.57 13.99 12.32
CA MET A 1 3.55 13.29 11.02
C MET A 1 2.11 12.86 10.78
N LYS A 2 1.43 13.38 9.75
CA LYS A 2 0.03 12.99 9.45
C LYS A 2 0.07 11.76 8.54
N TYR A 3 -0.13 10.58 9.12
CA TYR A 3 -0.52 9.40 8.36
C TYR A 3 -1.80 9.75 7.58
N PRO A 4 -2.00 9.29 6.34
CA PRO A 4 -3.33 9.35 5.75
C PRO A 4 -4.30 8.64 6.71
N ALA A 5 -5.29 9.37 7.21
CA ALA A 5 -6.17 8.88 8.25
C ALA A 5 -6.91 7.62 7.78
N GLY A 6 -6.82 6.56 8.59
CA GLY A 6 -7.60 5.33 8.55
C GLY A 6 -7.49 4.44 7.31
N THR A 7 -6.26 4.15 6.94
CA THR A 7 -5.97 2.85 6.35
C THR A 7 -6.16 1.79 7.43
N VAL A 8 -7.15 0.92 7.26
CA VAL A 8 -7.19 -0.36 7.96
C VAL A 8 -6.15 -1.24 7.29
N PHE A 9 -5.27 -1.87 8.04
CA PHE A 9 -4.29 -2.80 7.49
C PHE A 9 -4.14 -3.97 8.45
N GLU A 10 -3.98 -5.17 7.89
CA GLU A 10 -3.48 -6.29 8.66
C GLU A 10 -2.02 -6.00 9.01
N LEU A 11 -1.71 -6.12 10.29
CA LEU A 11 -0.38 -5.87 10.80
C LEU A 11 0.32 -7.20 11.03
N ASP A 12 1.57 -7.29 10.58
CA ASP A 12 2.44 -8.39 10.95
C ASP A 12 2.55 -8.52 12.47
N ALA A 13 3.02 -9.69 12.93
CA ALA A 13 3.35 -9.88 14.33
C ALA A 13 4.26 -8.75 14.82
N LEU A 14 3.88 -8.13 15.94
CA LEU A 14 4.64 -7.06 16.58
C LEU A 14 6.12 -7.46 16.74
N GLN A 15 7.02 -6.66 16.16
CA GLN A 15 8.46 -6.92 16.23
C GLN A 15 9.12 -5.95 17.21
N GLY A 16 9.93 -6.54 18.10
CA GLY A 16 10.90 -5.83 18.92
C GLY A 16 10.36 -5.06 20.14
N VAL A 17 11.30 -4.73 21.01
CA VAL A 17 11.19 -3.81 22.14
C VAL A 17 12.23 -2.72 21.86
N SER A 18 11.83 -1.52 21.43
CA SER A 18 12.78 -0.41 21.28
C SER A 18 13.05 0.25 22.64
N GLY A 19 14.18 0.95 22.81
CA GLY A 19 14.48 1.71 24.03
C GLY A 19 14.93 0.87 25.23
N TRP A 20 15.85 -0.06 25.01
CA TRP A 20 16.60 -0.73 26.08
C TRP A 20 17.37 0.30 26.90
N ASP A 21 17.10 0.35 28.20
CA ASP A 21 18.01 0.97 29.15
C ASP A 21 19.22 0.03 29.29
N PRO A 22 20.46 0.50 29.10
CA PRO A 22 21.66 -0.33 29.30
C PRO A 22 21.83 -0.78 30.76
N ASP A 23 21.13 -0.16 31.72
CA ASP A 23 21.16 -0.57 33.13
C ASP A 23 20.35 -1.86 33.37
N GLU A 24 21.06 -2.95 33.64
CA GLU A 24 20.48 -4.28 33.87
C GLU A 24 19.49 -4.33 35.04
N ARG A 25 19.57 -3.38 35.98
CA ARG A 25 18.70 -3.34 37.18
C ARG A 25 17.27 -2.90 36.87
N VAL A 26 17.04 -2.31 35.69
CA VAL A 26 15.73 -1.75 35.29
C VAL A 26 14.96 -2.73 34.39
N ARG A 27 15.61 -3.81 33.93
CA ARG A 27 15.05 -4.78 32.98
C ARG A 27 13.76 -5.45 33.47
N GLU A 28 13.68 -5.82 34.74
CA GLU A 28 12.49 -6.51 35.28
C GLU A 28 11.33 -5.56 35.66
N ARG A 29 11.55 -4.24 35.64
CA ARG A 29 10.59 -3.24 36.15
C ARG A 29 9.83 -2.49 35.06
N LEU A 30 10.15 -2.72 33.80
CA LEU A 30 9.50 -2.06 32.67
C LEU A 30 8.46 -3.01 32.05
N SER A 31 7.22 -2.53 31.91
CA SER A 31 6.28 -3.15 30.99
C SER A 31 6.72 -2.78 29.57
N PHE A 32 6.96 -3.78 28.73
CA PHE A 32 7.48 -3.58 27.36
C PHE A 32 6.39 -3.67 26.28
N SER A 33 5.12 -3.79 26.68
CA SER A 33 3.98 -3.93 25.77
C SER A 33 3.71 -2.69 24.92
N ASP A 34 4.15 -1.52 25.38
CA ASP A 34 3.96 -0.17 24.80
C ASP A 34 5.08 0.25 23.83
N LYS A 35 6.25 -0.40 23.88
CA LYS A 35 7.40 -0.14 22.99
C LYS A 35 7.46 -1.03 21.75
N ARG A 36 6.40 -1.81 21.51
CA ARG A 36 6.27 -2.69 20.36
C ARG A 36 5.92 -1.87 19.13
N ASN A 37 6.51 -2.22 17.99
CA ASN A 37 6.25 -1.54 16.73
C ASN A 37 5.87 -2.51 15.62
N TYR A 38 5.17 -1.97 14.64
CA TYR A 38 4.89 -2.61 13.37
C TYR A 38 5.82 -2.07 12.30
N ASN A 39 6.23 -2.92 11.35
CA ASN A 39 6.87 -2.46 10.13
C ASN A 39 5.78 -2.21 9.09
N LEU A 40 5.71 -0.99 8.55
CA LEU A 40 4.76 -0.62 7.52
C LEU A 40 5.51 -0.44 6.19
N PRO A 41 5.18 -1.18 5.12
CA PRO A 41 5.90 -1.08 3.85
C PRO A 41 5.84 0.29 3.17
N ASP A 42 4.81 1.10 3.48
CA ASP A 42 4.60 2.40 2.87
C ASP A 42 3.76 3.35 3.77
N THR A 43 4.22 4.57 3.98
CA THR A 43 3.47 5.62 4.71
C THR A 43 2.55 6.48 3.83
N GLY A 44 2.28 6.07 2.59
CA GLY A 44 1.67 6.90 1.57
C GLY A 44 2.67 7.80 0.82
N ARG A 45 3.97 7.44 0.84
CA ARG A 45 5.07 8.15 0.17
C ARG A 45 6.09 7.22 -0.50
N GLY A 46 5.80 5.92 -0.60
CA GLY A 46 6.70 4.93 -1.18
C GLY A 46 7.81 4.45 -0.24
N VAL A 47 7.84 4.92 1.01
CA VAL A 47 8.94 4.68 1.95
C VAL A 47 8.44 3.85 3.15
N PRO A 48 9.16 2.77 3.52
CA PRO A 48 8.80 1.98 4.69
C PRO A 48 9.05 2.77 5.98
N THR A 49 8.28 2.46 7.02
CA THR A 49 8.45 3.07 8.34
C THR A 49 8.14 2.11 9.47
N THR A 50 8.52 2.51 10.68
CA THR A 50 8.10 1.90 11.92
C THR A 50 6.88 2.62 12.49
N LEU A 51 5.82 1.88 12.79
CA LEU A 51 4.59 2.39 13.39
C LEU A 51 4.45 1.87 14.84
N PRO A 52 4.47 2.74 15.86
CA PRO A 52 4.26 2.31 17.24
C PRO A 52 2.89 1.66 17.43
N ALA A 53 2.83 0.60 18.24
CA ALA A 53 1.56 -0.06 18.56
C ALA A 53 0.54 0.90 19.19
N SER A 54 1.02 1.84 20.00
CA SER A 54 0.19 2.89 20.61
C SER A 54 -0.43 3.88 19.62
N ALA A 55 0.05 3.92 18.38
CA ALA A 55 -0.52 4.73 17.30
C ALA A 55 -1.61 3.97 16.51
N THR A 56 -1.94 2.74 16.92
CA THR A 56 -2.96 1.90 16.29
C THR A 56 -4.13 1.67 17.25
N THR A 57 -5.32 1.50 16.68
CA THR A 57 -6.52 1.11 17.43
C THR A 57 -7.16 -0.08 16.73
N PRO A 58 -7.57 -1.14 17.46
CA PRO A 58 -8.26 -2.28 16.85
C PRO A 58 -9.50 -1.83 16.09
N CYS A 59 -9.63 -2.29 14.84
CA CYS A 59 -10.84 -2.08 14.05
C CYS A 59 -11.94 -3.05 14.53
N PRO A 60 -13.19 -2.60 14.74
CA PRO A 60 -14.28 -3.50 15.06
C PRO A 60 -14.52 -4.51 13.92
N PRO A 61 -14.58 -5.82 14.20
CA PRO A 61 -14.64 -6.87 13.17
C PRO A 61 -15.93 -6.80 12.33
N GLU A 62 -17.02 -6.30 12.88
CA GLU A 62 -18.32 -6.18 12.24
C GLU A 62 -18.36 -5.18 11.07
N VAL A 63 -17.42 -4.23 11.02
CA VAL A 63 -17.41 -3.17 9.99
C VAL A 63 -17.35 -3.74 8.58
N PHE A 64 -16.60 -4.82 8.37
CA PHE A 64 -16.36 -5.37 7.04
C PHE A 64 -17.10 -6.68 6.73
N GLN A 65 -17.89 -7.22 7.68
CA GLN A 65 -18.52 -8.55 7.53
C GLN A 65 -19.42 -8.67 6.28
N ASN A 66 -20.07 -7.59 5.88
CA ASN A 66 -20.96 -7.55 4.70
C ASN A 66 -20.46 -6.58 3.62
N THR A 67 -19.15 -6.30 3.61
CA THR A 67 -18.54 -5.36 2.66
C THR A 67 -17.57 -6.10 1.75
N ASP A 68 -17.74 -5.94 0.44
CA ASP A 68 -16.74 -6.38 -0.53
C ASP A 68 -15.48 -5.50 -0.39
N ILE A 69 -14.44 -6.06 0.24
CA ILE A 69 -13.19 -5.33 0.56
C ILE A 69 -12.38 -4.95 -0.69
N THR A 70 -12.63 -5.56 -1.84
CA THR A 70 -11.91 -5.26 -3.10
C THR A 70 -12.34 -3.92 -3.71
N THR A 71 -13.47 -3.38 -3.26
CA THR A 71 -14.06 -2.12 -3.77
C THR A 71 -13.26 -0.87 -3.40
N GLY A 72 -12.31 -0.96 -2.46
CA GLY A 72 -11.56 0.20 -2.02
C GLY A 72 -10.62 0.77 -3.10
N PRO A 73 -10.30 2.07 -3.03
CA PRO A 73 -9.51 2.71 -4.08
C PRO A 73 -8.02 2.39 -3.99
N CYS A 74 -7.38 2.36 -5.14
CA CYS A 74 -5.93 2.43 -5.30
C CYS A 74 -5.46 3.87 -5.06
N ARG A 75 -4.25 4.00 -4.50
CA ARG A 75 -3.56 5.27 -4.33
C ARG A 75 -2.09 5.09 -4.65
N VAL A 76 -1.59 5.77 -5.67
CA VAL A 76 -0.15 5.80 -5.99
C VAL A 76 0.58 6.56 -4.90
N THR A 77 1.68 5.99 -4.42
CA THR A 77 2.47 6.52 -3.30
C THR A 77 3.89 6.89 -3.71
N ALA A 78 4.42 6.24 -4.74
CA ALA A 78 5.66 6.61 -5.38
C ALA A 78 5.77 6.00 -6.78
N VAL A 79 6.52 6.69 -7.63
CA VAL A 79 7.01 6.20 -8.92
C VAL A 79 8.54 6.26 -8.89
N GLY A 80 9.22 5.19 -9.29
CA GLY A 80 10.68 5.09 -9.19
C GLY A 80 11.34 4.16 -10.22
N ALA A 81 12.66 4.15 -10.18
CA ALA A 81 13.60 3.31 -10.95
C ALA A 81 13.45 3.24 -12.48
N GLY A 82 13.79 4.35 -13.15
CA GLY A 82 14.10 4.46 -14.59
C GLY A 82 13.77 5.88 -15.04
N ALA A 83 14.75 6.59 -15.58
CA ALA A 83 14.83 8.07 -15.57
C ALA A 83 13.73 8.83 -16.35
N LEU A 84 12.70 8.16 -16.86
CA LEU A 84 11.74 8.71 -17.80
C LEU A 84 10.30 8.77 -17.28
N LEU A 85 9.88 7.90 -16.35
CA LEU A 85 8.52 7.95 -15.78
C LEU A 85 8.46 8.90 -14.59
N ARG A 86 7.44 9.76 -14.55
CA ARG A 86 7.12 10.66 -13.43
C ARG A 86 5.76 10.33 -12.86
N GLU A 87 5.47 10.81 -11.65
CA GLU A 87 4.16 10.62 -11.01
C GLU A 87 3.00 11.10 -11.88
N GLN A 88 3.19 12.20 -12.62
CA GLN A 88 2.21 12.77 -13.56
C GLN A 88 1.86 11.84 -14.74
N ASP A 89 2.69 10.85 -15.03
CA ASP A 89 2.47 9.89 -16.12
C ASP A 89 1.60 8.70 -15.67
N VAL A 90 1.25 8.64 -14.38
CA VAL A 90 0.42 7.59 -13.80
C VAL A 90 -0.90 8.19 -13.34
N SER A 91 -1.99 7.71 -13.94
CA SER A 91 -3.35 8.12 -13.61
C SER A 91 -4.12 6.98 -12.96
N LEU A 92 -4.89 7.30 -11.93
CA LEU A 92 -5.88 6.39 -11.36
C LEU A 92 -7.09 6.33 -12.31
N VAL A 93 -7.50 5.12 -12.68
CA VAL A 93 -8.62 4.93 -13.61
C VAL A 93 -9.79 4.21 -12.96
N SER A 94 -10.99 4.54 -13.43
CA SER A 94 -12.21 3.84 -13.03
C SER A 94 -12.32 2.53 -13.79
N GLN A 95 -12.66 1.46 -13.08
CA GLN A 95 -12.94 0.14 -13.66
C GLN A 95 -14.30 -0.31 -13.16
N ASN A 96 -15.11 -0.91 -14.03
CA ASN A 96 -16.43 -1.46 -13.67
C ASN A 96 -17.33 -0.46 -12.90
N GLY A 97 -17.28 0.82 -13.26
CA GLY A 97 -18.07 1.90 -12.63
C GLY A 97 -17.58 2.35 -11.25
N ARG A 98 -16.44 1.85 -10.77
CA ARG A 98 -15.81 2.23 -9.49
C ARG A 98 -14.55 3.04 -9.76
N ASN A 99 -14.35 4.10 -8.99
CA ASN A 99 -13.20 4.99 -9.18
C ASN A 99 -11.90 4.40 -8.63
N ALA A 100 -10.79 4.80 -9.22
CA ALA A 100 -9.43 4.46 -8.79
C ALA A 100 -9.24 2.95 -8.56
N GLN A 101 -9.75 2.11 -9.47
CA GLN A 101 -9.62 0.66 -9.37
C GLN A 101 -8.47 0.11 -10.20
N GLY A 102 -7.81 0.95 -10.99
CA GLY A 102 -6.69 0.56 -11.83
C GLY A 102 -5.72 1.72 -12.03
N LEU A 103 -4.69 1.45 -12.82
CA LEU A 103 -3.72 2.46 -13.26
C LEU A 103 -3.72 2.53 -14.77
N GLN A 104 -3.68 3.75 -15.30
CA GLN A 104 -3.24 4.02 -16.66
C GLN A 104 -1.87 4.68 -16.59
N ILE A 105 -0.90 4.09 -17.26
CA ILE A 105 0.48 4.55 -17.27
C ILE A 105 0.79 5.04 -18.68
N ALA A 106 0.98 6.34 -18.84
CA ALA A 106 1.44 6.92 -20.10
C ALA A 106 2.92 6.57 -20.30
N LEU A 107 3.24 5.89 -21.41
CA LEU A 107 4.60 5.44 -21.71
C LEU A 107 5.33 6.53 -22.51
N PRO A 108 6.42 7.12 -21.99
CA PRO A 108 7.17 8.14 -22.71
C PRO A 108 7.65 7.62 -24.07
N ALA A 109 7.60 8.46 -25.10
CA ALA A 109 8.00 8.05 -26.45
C ALA A 109 9.48 7.62 -26.53
N ALA A 110 10.33 8.18 -25.66
CA ALA A 110 11.75 7.87 -25.57
C ALA A 110 12.08 6.65 -24.69
N ALA A 111 11.10 6.11 -23.95
CA ALA A 111 11.33 4.96 -23.08
C ALA A 111 11.34 3.66 -23.91
N PRO A 112 12.23 2.70 -23.56
CA PRO A 112 12.10 1.33 -24.04
C PRO A 112 10.66 0.83 -23.85
N ARG A 113 10.14 0.12 -24.87
CA ARG A 113 8.80 -0.43 -24.77
C ARG A 113 8.78 -1.57 -23.75
N PRO A 114 7.88 -1.52 -22.75
CA PRO A 114 7.70 -2.61 -21.82
C PRO A 114 7.30 -3.90 -22.54
N ASP A 115 7.83 -5.03 -22.09
CA ASP A 115 7.50 -6.36 -22.59
C ASP A 115 6.73 -7.20 -21.57
N ARG A 116 6.84 -6.87 -20.27
CA ARG A 116 6.07 -7.51 -19.20
C ARG A 116 5.97 -6.63 -17.96
N TYR A 117 5.07 -7.01 -17.06
CA TYR A 117 5.02 -6.49 -15.70
C TYR A 117 4.82 -7.61 -14.67
N GLU A 118 5.23 -7.34 -13.44
CA GLU A 118 5.03 -8.20 -12.27
C GLU A 118 4.41 -7.37 -11.14
N LEU A 119 3.45 -7.95 -10.42
CA LEU A 119 2.84 -7.33 -9.25
C LEU A 119 3.34 -8.02 -7.99
N TRP A 120 3.71 -7.22 -6.99
CA TRP A 120 4.17 -7.67 -5.68
C TRP A 120 3.22 -7.20 -4.60
N ASP A 121 2.71 -8.12 -3.78
CA ASP A 121 2.17 -7.84 -2.45
C ASP A 121 3.37 -7.69 -1.51
N VAL A 122 3.71 -6.44 -1.20
CA VAL A 122 4.93 -6.09 -0.46
C VAL A 122 4.83 -6.48 1.00
N LEU A 123 3.62 -6.50 1.56
CA LEU A 123 3.42 -6.89 2.94
C LEU A 123 3.59 -8.41 3.10
N ARG A 124 3.02 -9.20 2.18
CA ARG A 124 3.07 -10.66 2.24
C ARG A 124 4.34 -11.26 1.62
N ASP A 125 5.16 -10.45 0.98
CA ASP A 125 6.31 -10.86 0.16
C ASP A 125 5.92 -11.91 -0.91
N VAL A 126 4.78 -11.67 -1.57
CA VAL A 126 4.23 -12.55 -2.62
C VAL A 126 4.28 -11.83 -3.95
N ARG A 127 4.79 -12.52 -4.98
CA ARG A 127 4.85 -12.03 -6.35
C ARG A 127 3.87 -12.77 -7.24
N SER A 128 3.17 -12.05 -8.12
CA SER A 128 2.35 -12.62 -9.18
C SER A 128 3.20 -13.26 -10.28
N ASP A 129 2.59 -14.10 -11.10
CA ASP A 129 3.20 -14.47 -12.38
C ASP A 129 3.39 -13.22 -13.27
N ALA A 130 4.44 -13.25 -14.09
CA ALA A 130 4.72 -12.21 -15.04
C ALA A 130 3.64 -12.14 -16.12
N GLN A 131 3.14 -10.94 -16.39
CA GLN A 131 2.14 -10.67 -17.41
C GLN A 131 2.81 -10.01 -18.61
N TYR A 132 2.67 -10.60 -19.79
CA TYR A 132 3.34 -10.12 -21.00
C TYR A 132 2.50 -9.08 -21.74
N ILE A 133 3.15 -8.01 -22.18
CA ILE A 133 2.54 -6.89 -22.89
C ILE A 133 2.70 -7.16 -24.39
N THR A 134 1.59 -7.35 -25.08
CA THR A 134 1.57 -7.74 -26.51
C THR A 134 1.50 -6.56 -27.47
N SER A 135 1.41 -5.32 -26.96
CA SER A 135 1.08 -4.14 -27.76
C SER A 135 2.19 -3.09 -27.76
N ALA A 136 2.37 -2.40 -28.90
CA ALA A 136 3.16 -1.18 -28.99
C ALA A 136 2.36 0.06 -28.54
N GLN A 137 1.57 -0.08 -27.48
CA GLN A 137 0.70 1.00 -26.99
C GLN A 137 1.53 2.14 -26.39
N SER A 138 0.99 3.36 -26.51
CA SER A 138 1.53 4.55 -25.84
C SER A 138 1.12 4.63 -24.37
N SER A 139 0.27 3.72 -23.89
CA SER A 139 -0.16 3.61 -22.51
C SER A 139 -0.33 2.16 -22.10
N LEU A 140 -0.17 1.88 -20.82
CA LEU A 140 -0.47 0.59 -20.20
C LEU A 140 -1.66 0.77 -19.26
N ASP A 141 -2.76 0.08 -19.55
CA ASP A 141 -3.97 0.08 -18.72
C ASP A 141 -4.01 -1.21 -17.89
N LEU A 142 -4.05 -1.05 -16.56
CA LEU A 142 -4.00 -2.15 -15.60
C LEU A 142 -5.24 -2.12 -14.71
N ASP A 143 -5.93 -3.25 -14.62
CA ASP A 143 -7.08 -3.44 -13.75
C ASP A 143 -6.67 -4.12 -12.44
N PHE A 144 -6.95 -3.45 -11.32
CA PHE A 144 -6.70 -3.92 -9.97
C PHE A 144 -7.99 -4.04 -9.15
N SER A 145 -9.14 -4.18 -9.82
CA SER A 145 -10.46 -4.36 -9.19
C SER A 145 -10.52 -5.64 -8.34
N ALA A 146 -9.77 -6.67 -8.71
CA ALA A 146 -9.73 -7.94 -7.99
C ALA A 146 -8.75 -7.95 -6.80
N LEU A 147 -7.93 -6.90 -6.62
CA LEU A 147 -6.98 -6.85 -5.52
C LEU A 147 -7.71 -6.62 -4.19
N VAL A 148 -7.30 -7.39 -3.18
CA VAL A 148 -7.65 -7.11 -1.79
C VAL A 148 -6.89 -5.88 -1.30
N PRO A 149 -7.33 -5.22 -0.22
CA PRO A 149 -6.56 -4.14 0.39
C PRO A 149 -5.15 -4.59 0.78
N GLY A 150 -4.16 -3.73 0.54
CA GLY A 150 -2.75 -4.07 0.73
C GLY A 150 -1.76 -3.05 0.18
N PHE A 151 -0.48 -3.39 0.30
CA PHE A 151 0.65 -2.59 -0.16
C PHE A 151 1.26 -3.27 -1.38
N TYR A 152 1.23 -2.57 -2.52
CA TYR A 152 1.61 -3.17 -3.79
C TYR A 152 2.77 -2.44 -4.45
N ARG A 153 3.63 -3.20 -5.13
CA ARG A 153 4.64 -2.70 -6.04
C ARG A 153 4.42 -3.35 -7.40
N LEU A 154 4.25 -2.52 -8.43
CA LEU A 154 4.25 -2.94 -9.82
C LEU A 154 5.63 -2.70 -10.39
N ASP A 155 6.31 -3.75 -10.84
CA ASP A 155 7.57 -3.65 -11.57
C ASP A 155 7.30 -3.89 -13.06
N VAL A 156 7.64 -2.91 -13.88
CA VAL A 156 7.48 -2.97 -15.33
C VAL A 156 8.84 -3.16 -15.96
N TYR A 157 8.94 -4.13 -16.85
CA TYR A 157 10.19 -4.56 -17.46
C TYR A 157 10.20 -4.24 -18.95
N ALA A 158 11.40 -3.92 -19.43
CA ALA A 158 11.74 -3.90 -20.84
C ALA A 158 13.03 -4.72 -21.04
N SER A 159 13.41 -4.99 -22.28
CA SER A 159 14.59 -5.76 -22.73
C SER A 159 15.88 -5.77 -21.89
N LYS A 160 16.15 -4.78 -21.03
CA LYS A 160 17.34 -4.66 -20.17
C LYS A 160 17.11 -4.82 -18.66
N GLY A 161 15.87 -5.00 -18.21
CA GLY A 161 15.52 -5.12 -16.80
C GLY A 161 14.28 -4.30 -16.41
N ILE A 162 14.20 -3.93 -15.13
CA ILE A 162 13.13 -3.06 -14.62
C ILE A 162 13.31 -1.68 -15.26
N GLU A 163 12.28 -1.23 -15.98
CA GLU A 163 12.22 0.10 -16.61
C GLU A 163 11.58 1.12 -15.68
N PHE A 164 10.60 0.72 -14.87
CA PHE A 164 10.07 1.53 -13.77
C PHE A 164 9.31 0.67 -12.77
N SER A 165 9.22 1.19 -11.55
CA SER A 165 8.45 0.62 -10.46
C SER A 165 7.44 1.63 -9.94
N ILE A 166 6.22 1.20 -9.71
CA ILE A 166 5.15 2.01 -9.12
C ILE A 166 4.76 1.37 -7.80
N ARG A 167 4.80 2.14 -6.71
CA ARG A 167 4.23 1.74 -5.42
C ARG A 167 2.85 2.34 -5.28
N PHE A 168 1.92 1.54 -4.81
CA PHE A 168 0.57 1.98 -4.54
C PHE A 168 -0.06 1.19 -3.38
N ILE A 169 -1.05 1.78 -2.75
CA ILE A 169 -1.85 1.16 -1.69
C ILE A 169 -3.23 0.90 -2.25
N LYS A 170 -3.72 -0.34 -2.12
CA LYS A 170 -5.15 -0.66 -2.26
C LYS A 170 -5.77 -0.49 -0.88
N SER A 171 -6.64 0.50 -0.73
CA SER A 171 -7.25 0.79 0.57
C SER A 171 -8.43 -0.13 0.83
N PHE A 172 -8.83 -0.28 2.10
CA PHE A 172 -10.16 -0.77 2.42
C PHE A 172 -11.22 0.24 1.94
N PRO A 173 -12.44 -0.21 1.61
CA PRO A 173 -13.49 0.67 1.10
C PRO A 173 -14.13 1.55 2.15
N LEU A 174 -13.95 1.22 3.43
CA LEU A 174 -14.51 1.96 4.55
C LEU A 174 -13.37 2.46 5.46
N LEU A 175 -13.47 3.73 5.81
CA LEU A 175 -12.63 4.44 6.75
C LEU A 175 -13.34 4.44 8.12
N VAL A 176 -12.71 3.79 9.10
CA VAL A 176 -13.19 3.73 10.49
C VAL A 176 -12.48 4.79 11.33
N THR A 177 -13.27 5.64 12.00
CA THR A 177 -12.74 6.65 12.93
C THR A 177 -13.24 6.34 14.33
N ILE A 178 -12.33 6.12 15.27
CA ILE A 178 -12.65 5.75 16.66
C ILE A 178 -12.47 6.98 17.56
N SER A 179 -13.51 7.31 18.31
CA SER A 179 -13.52 8.39 19.30
C SER A 179 -12.88 7.95 20.62
N GLN A 180 -12.50 8.92 21.47
CA GLN A 180 -11.90 8.67 22.79
C GLN A 180 -12.79 7.82 23.72
N HIS A 181 -14.10 7.75 23.48
CA HIS A 181 -15.06 6.97 24.26
C HIS A 181 -15.36 5.59 23.67
N GLY A 182 -14.56 5.12 22.70
CA GLY A 182 -14.73 3.81 22.06
C GLY A 182 -15.88 3.72 21.04
N ARG A 183 -16.64 4.80 20.83
CA ARG A 183 -17.60 4.88 19.71
C ARG A 183 -16.85 5.07 18.41
N TYR A 184 -17.34 4.49 17.32
CA TYR A 184 -16.74 4.65 16.00
C TYR A 184 -17.74 5.18 14.96
N THR A 185 -17.22 5.82 13.93
CA THR A 185 -17.95 6.18 12.72
C THR A 185 -17.31 5.51 11.51
N VAL A 186 -18.12 5.32 10.48
CA VAL A 186 -17.71 4.69 9.22
C VAL A 186 -18.07 5.63 8.08
N GLN A 187 -17.13 5.83 7.17
CA GLN A 187 -17.34 6.60 5.93
C GLN A 187 -16.65 5.89 4.77
N THR A 188 -17.10 6.15 3.53
CA THR A 188 -16.44 5.59 2.36
C THR A 188 -15.02 6.16 2.22
N THR A 189 -14.05 5.30 1.92
CA THR A 189 -12.69 5.73 1.62
C THR A 189 -12.68 6.47 0.29
N LEU A 190 -12.16 7.70 0.30
CA LEU A 190 -11.99 8.53 -0.89
C LEU A 190 -10.60 8.31 -1.51
N TYR A 191 -10.49 8.54 -2.82
CA TYR A 191 -9.23 8.49 -3.58
C TYR A 191 -8.67 9.90 -3.80
#